data_AF-A0A6C0QQ87-F1
#
_entry.id   AF-A0A6C0QQ87-F1
#
_cell.length_a   1.000
_cell.length_b   1.000
_cell.length_c   1.000
_cell.angle_alpha   90.00
_cell.angle_beta   90.00
_cell.angle_gamma   90.00
#
_symmetry.space_group_name_H-M   'P 1'
#
loop_
_entity.id
_entity.type
_entity.pdbx_description
1 polymer ?
#
loop_
_entity_poly.entity_id
_entity_poly.type
_entity_poly.pdbx_seq_one_letter_code
_entity_poly.pdbx_strand_id
1 'polypeptide(L)' 'MYTMEIKTGRCEQCEQVKEDILHLQTRKTEYNFCADRLEKYFEGQITFDPTNYWEE' A
#
# COMPACT_ATOMS: atom_id res chain seq x y z
N MET A 1 -2.67 9.74 -12.41
CA MET A 1 -2.40 10.56 -11.22
C MET A 1 -2.55 9.64 -10.03
N TYR A 2 -1.51 9.56 -9.21
CA TYR A 2 -1.52 8.84 -7.95
C TYR A 2 -1.75 9.88 -6.85
N THR A 3 -2.68 9.64 -5.95
CA THR A 3 -2.84 10.44 -4.72
C THR A 3 -2.15 9.70 -3.59
N MET A 4 -1.36 10.46 -2.81
CA MET A 4 -0.53 9.95 -1.73
C MET A 4 -0.90 10.73 -0.48
N GLU A 5 -1.50 10.05 0.50
CA GLU A 5 -1.90 10.65 1.78
C GLU A 5 -1.34 9.82 2.93
N ILE A 6 -0.92 10.49 4.01
CA ILE A 6 -0.50 9.82 5.25
C ILE A 6 -1.66 9.92 6.24
N LYS A 7 -2.19 8.78 6.67
CA LYS A 7 -3.28 8.70 7.66
C LYS A 7 -3.04 7.51 8.57
N THR A 8 -3.70 7.52 9.73
CA THR A 8 -3.78 6.33 10.58
C THR A 8 -4.63 5.28 9.87
N GLY A 9 -4.09 4.09 9.68
CA GLY A 9 -4.77 3.03 8.94
C GLY A 9 -4.21 1.67 9.26
N ARG A 10 -4.80 0.62 8.67
CA ARG A 10 -4.25 -0.74 8.74
C ARG A 10 -3.34 -0.95 7.54
N CYS A 11 -2.11 -1.38 7.78
CA CYS A 11 -1.23 -1.82 6.71
C CYS A 11 -1.74 -3.17 6.17
N GLU A 12 -1.94 -3.29 4.86
CA GLU A 12 -2.42 -4.53 4.25
C GLU A 12 -1.42 -5.69 4.39
N GLN A 13 -0.14 -5.36 4.60
CA GLN A 13 0.93 -6.35 4.53
C GLN A 13 1.35 -6.92 5.89
N CYS A 14 1.29 -6.11 6.95
CA CYS A 14 1.54 -6.59 8.32
C CYS A 14 0.28 -6.62 9.17
N GLU A 15 -0.86 -6.21 8.61
CA GLU A 15 -2.17 -6.20 9.27
C GLU A 15 -2.23 -5.36 10.56
N GLN A 16 -1.20 -4.54 10.82
CA GLN A 16 -1.12 -3.67 11.99
C GLN A 16 -1.69 -2.30 11.68
N VAL A 17 -2.38 -1.72 12.67
CA VAL A 17 -2.77 -0.32 12.63
C VAL A 17 -1.56 0.54 12.97
N LYS A 18 -1.22 1.48 12.11
CA LYS A 18 -0.15 2.46 12.34
C LYS A 18 -0.65 3.86 12.03
N GLU A 19 -0.03 4.85 12.66
CA GLU A 19 -0.35 6.26 12.47
C GLU A 19 0.18 6.80 11.13
N ASP A 20 1.30 6.25 10.66
CA ASP A 20 1.93 6.58 9.39
C ASP A 20 1.68 5.51 8.32
N ILE A 21 0.41 5.36 7.92
CA ILE A 21 0.06 4.59 6.72
C ILE A 21 0.03 5.51 5.51
N LEU A 22 0.83 5.14 4.53
CA LEU A 22 0.77 5.66 3.18
C LEU A 22 -0.38 5.02 2.42
N HIS A 23 -1.35 5.86 2.07
CA HIS A 23 -2.45 5.53 1.18
C HIS A 23 -2.03 5.85 -0.26
N LEU A 24 -1.81 4.81 -1.07
CA LEU A 24 -1.52 4.92 -2.49
C LEU A 24 -2.78 4.58 -3.28
N GLN A 25 -3.44 5.61 -3.82
CA GLN A 25 -4.65 5.43 -4.60
C GLN A 25 -4.38 5.62 -6.09
N THR A 26 -4.80 4.63 -6.88
CA THR A 26 -4.86 4.67 -8.34
C THR A 26 -6.31 4.75 -8.79
N ARG A 27 -6.56 4.88 -10.10
CA ARG A 27 -7.94 4.87 -10.65
C ARG A 27 -8.72 3.57 -10.40
N LYS A 28 -8.03 2.47 -10.08
CA LYS A 28 -8.63 1.12 -9.95
C LYS A 28 -8.42 0.48 -8.59
N THR A 29 -7.37 0.87 -7.87
CA THR A 29 -6.94 0.20 -6.64
C THR A 29 -6.46 1.21 -5.62
N GLU A 30 -6.84 0.98 -4.37
CA GLU A 30 -6.32 1.68 -3.19
C GLU A 30 -5.41 0.72 -2.43
N TYR A 31 -4.23 1.18 -2.05
CA TYR A 31 -3.29 0.42 -1.24
C TYR A 31 -2.89 1.16 0.02
N ASN A 32 -2.76 0.42 1.12
CA ASN A 32 -2.47 0.98 2.43
C ASN A 32 -1.19 0.36 3.02
N PHE A 33 -0.08 1.11 3.01
CA PHE A 33 1.23 0.61 3.44
C PHE A 33 1.85 1.45 4.56
N CYS A 34 2.46 0.80 5.56
CA CYS A 34 3.35 1.53 6.46
C CYS A 34 4.68 1.84 5.78
N ALA A 35 5.37 2.90 6.22
CA ALA A 35 6.64 3.34 5.65
C ALA A 35 7.68 2.20 5.51
N ASP A 36 7.87 1.39 6.55
CA ASP A 36 8.80 0.25 6.55
C ASP A 36 8.55 -0.75 5.41
N ARG A 37 7.27 -0.98 5.08
CA ARG A 37 6.89 -1.88 4.00
C ARG A 37 7.04 -1.20 2.64
N LEU A 38 6.66 0.07 2.55
CA LEU A 38 6.85 0.84 1.33
C LEU A 38 8.33 0.91 0.91
N GLU A 39 9.26 1.11 1.85
CA GLU A 39 10.70 1.11 1.58
C GLU A 39 11.15 -0.22 0.97
N LYS A 40 10.74 -1.34 1.57
CA LYS A 40 11.05 -2.68 1.04
C LYS A 40 10.50 -2.90 -0.36
N TYR A 41 9.38 -2.28 -0.72
CA TYR A 41 8.84 -2.36 -2.08
C TYR A 41 9.70 -1.61 -3.09
N PHE A 42 10.13 -0.39 -2.75
CA PHE A 42 11.04 0.38 -3.61
C PHE A 42 12.41 -0.28 -3.73
N GLU A 43 12.87 -0.98 -2.69
CA GLU A 43 14.08 -1.80 -2.73
C GLU A 43 13.91 -3.12 -3.51
N GLY A 44 12.69 -3.46 -3.95
CA GLY A 44 12.40 -4.70 -4.67
C GLY A 44 12.44 -5.95 -3.79
N GLN A 45 12.46 -5.80 -2.47
CA GLN A 45 12.43 -6.90 -1.50
C GLN A 45 11.03 -7.49 -1.34
N ILE A 46 9.99 -6.72 -1.69
CA ILE A 46 8.61 -7.16 -1.74
C ILE A 46 8.00 -6.72 -3.07
N THR A 47 7.15 -7.57 -3.65
CA THR A 47 6.38 -7.26 -4.85
C THR A 47 4.93 -7.12 -4.47
N PHE A 48 4.30 -6.00 -4.83
CA PHE A 48 2.86 -5.91 -4.82
C PHE A 48 2.35 -6.54 -6.11
N ASP A 49 1.44 -7.49 -5.99
CA ASP A 49 0.75 -8.02 -7.16
C ASP A 49 -0.49 -7.15 -7.40
N PRO A 50 -0.45 -6.21 -8.36
CA PRO A 50 -1.62 -5.39 -8.65
C PRO A 50 -2.76 -6.18 -9.30
N THR A 51 -2.54 -7.45 -9.60
CA THR A 51 -3.44 -8.30 -10.38
C THR A 51 -4.53 -8.95 -9.54
N ASN A 52 -4.53 -8.81 -8.21
CA ASN A 52 -5.35 -9.67 -7.35
C ASN A 52 -6.73 -9.14 -6.94
N TYR A 53 -7.31 -8.20 -7.70
CA TYR A 53 -8.74 -7.94 -7.66
C TYR A 53 -9.22 -7.68 -9.10
N TRP A 54 -10.14 -8.52 -9.56
CA TRP A 54 -10.74 -8.57 -10.91
C TRP A 54 -9.94 -9.36 -11.98
N GLU A 55 -9.69 -10.66 -11.74
CA GLU A 55 -9.91 -11.62 -12.85
C GLU A 55 -11.44 -11.68 -13.07
N GLU A 56 -11.91 -11.16 -14.21
CA GLU A 56 -13.28 -11.34 -14.72
C GLU A 56 -13.52 -12.79 -15.18
#